data_AF-C7MYB9-F1
#
_entry.id   AF-C7MYB9-F1
#
_cell.length_a   1.000
_cell.length_b   1.000
_cell.length_c   1.000
_cell.angle_alpha   90.00
_cell.angle_beta   90.00
_cell.angle_gamma   90.00
#
_symmetry.space_group_name_H-M   'P 1'
#
loop_
_entity.id
_entity.type
_entity.pdbx_description
1 polymer ?
#
loop_
_entity_poly.entity_id
_entity_poly.type
_entity_poly.pdbx_seq_one_letter_code
_entity_poly.pdbx_strand_id
1 'polypeptide(L)'
;MGTEQDEITIVSRAASELTPAELYALLRLRVDVFVVEQECPYPELDGRDLDADTRHVWATSSDGRIVGCLRVLREDDGVLRIGRVCTADFARGTGLGGRLMRTAMELVGDSECVLDAQTYATGFYAKFGFEPEGEVFLEDGIPHITMRRR
;
A
#
# COMPACT_ATOMS: atom_id res chain seq x y z
N MET A 1 28.01 -12.38 -15.47
CA MET A 1 27.95 -11.56 -14.24
C MET A 1 26.56 -11.72 -13.69
N GLY A 2 26.39 -12.57 -12.67
CA GLY A 2 25.09 -12.74 -12.01
C GLY A 2 24.72 -11.43 -11.35
N THR A 3 23.53 -10.93 -11.63
CA THR A 3 22.94 -9.80 -10.92
C THR A 3 22.83 -10.19 -9.45
N GLU A 4 23.56 -9.50 -8.56
CA GLU A 4 23.18 -9.41 -7.16
C GLU A 4 21.69 -9.06 -7.16
N GLN A 5 20.85 -9.98 -6.68
CA GLN A 5 19.48 -9.61 -6.37
C GLN A 5 19.61 -8.59 -5.25
N ASP A 6 19.29 -7.32 -5.53
CA ASP A 6 19.22 -6.30 -4.50
C ASP A 6 18.34 -6.84 -3.36
N GLU A 7 18.98 -7.09 -2.21
CA GLU A 7 18.32 -7.69 -1.07
C GLU A 7 17.24 -6.73 -0.58
N ILE A 8 15.98 -7.08 -0.80
CA ILE A 8 14.84 -6.32 -0.29
C ILE A 8 14.40 -6.93 1.03
N THR A 9 14.33 -6.10 2.07
CA THR A 9 13.74 -6.46 3.37
C THR A 9 12.33 -5.90 3.48
N ILE A 10 11.37 -6.71 3.94
CA ILE A 10 10.02 -6.24 4.25
C ILE A 10 9.92 -5.97 5.76
N VAL A 11 9.41 -4.79 6.12
CA VAL A 11 9.23 -4.35 7.50
C VAL A 11 7.76 -4.00 7.73
N SER A 12 7.24 -4.30 8.91
CA SER A 12 5.93 -3.87 9.39
C SER A 12 6.06 -3.21 10.75
N ARG A 13 5.42 -2.06 10.94
CA ARG A 13 5.33 -1.37 12.24
C ARG A 13 3.92 -0.87 12.51
N ALA A 14 3.52 -0.89 13.78
CA ALA A 14 2.39 -0.10 14.22
C ALA A 14 2.74 1.40 14.18
N ALA A 15 1.74 2.27 14.07
CA ALA A 15 1.93 3.72 14.05
C ALA A 15 2.74 4.23 15.25
N SER A 16 2.50 3.67 16.44
CA SER A 16 3.22 4.02 17.68
C SER A 16 4.71 3.64 17.69
N GLU A 17 5.14 2.78 16.75
CA GLU A 17 6.52 2.28 16.66
C GLU A 17 7.32 2.96 15.53
N LEU A 18 6.68 3.81 14.72
CA LEU A 18 7.34 4.53 13.65
C LEU A 18 8.28 5.59 14.21
N THR A 19 9.51 5.59 13.70
CA THR A 19 10.41 6.73 13.88
C THR A 19 10.01 7.87 12.94
N PRO A 20 10.35 9.14 13.27
CA PRO A 20 10.12 10.26 12.35
C PRO A 20 10.79 10.07 10.98
N ALA A 21 11.95 9.41 10.94
CA ALA A 21 12.68 9.14 9.69
C ALA A 21 11.94 8.13 8.80
N GLU A 22 11.43 7.04 9.39
CA GLU A 22 10.62 6.05 8.66
C GLU A 22 9.32 6.68 8.13
N LEU A 23 8.60 7.42 8.98
CA LEU A 23 7.39 8.12 8.56
C LEU A 23 7.70 9.08 7.40
N TYR A 24 8.71 9.92 7.52
CA TYR A 24 9.08 10.87 6.47
C TYR A 24 9.40 10.17 5.15
N ALA A 25 10.13 9.05 5.18
CA ALA A 25 10.47 8.27 3.99
C ALA A 25 9.24 7.62 3.34
N LEU A 26 8.30 7.09 4.14
CA LEU A 26 7.02 6.55 3.64
C LEU A 26 6.19 7.64 2.96
N LEU A 27 6.02 8.78 3.63
CA LEU A 27 5.26 9.92 3.08
C LEU A 27 5.91 10.44 1.80
N ARG A 28 7.24 10.53 1.76
CA ARG A 28 7.97 10.94 0.57
C ARG A 28 7.67 10.03 -0.62
N LEU A 29 7.80 8.71 -0.44
CA LEU A 29 7.51 7.74 -1.50
C LEU A 29 6.05 7.87 -2.00
N ARG A 30 5.10 7.98 -1.08
CA ARG A 30 3.68 8.12 -1.41
C ARG A 30 3.39 9.40 -2.19
N VAL A 31 3.98 10.53 -1.80
CA VAL A 31 3.85 11.79 -2.55
C VAL A 31 4.51 11.70 -3.92
N ASP A 32 5.71 11.11 -4.01
CA ASP A 32 6.40 10.93 -5.29
C ASP A 32 5.56 10.10 -6.27
N VAL A 33 4.88 9.04 -5.80
CA VAL A 33 4.04 8.17 -6.65
C VAL A 33 2.64 8.72 -6.90
N PHE A 34 1.90 9.05 -5.84
CA PHE A 34 0.48 9.37 -5.99
C PHE A 34 0.21 10.81 -6.39
N VAL A 35 1.10 11.75 -6.06
CA VAL A 35 0.90 13.17 -6.35
C VAL A 35 1.73 13.61 -7.54
N VAL A 36 3.05 13.37 -7.48
CA VAL A 36 3.98 13.88 -8.50
C VAL A 36 3.89 13.05 -9.78
N GLU A 37 4.10 11.74 -9.69
CA GLU A 37 4.12 10.87 -10.87
C GLU A 37 2.75 10.76 -11.56
N GLN A 38 1.67 10.67 -10.77
CA GLN A 38 0.30 10.62 -11.32
C GLN A 38 -0.25 12.01 -11.70
N GLU A 39 0.52 13.08 -11.50
CA GLU A 39 0.10 14.47 -11.73
C GLU A 39 -1.27 14.78 -11.09
N CYS A 40 -1.48 14.24 -9.88
CA CYS A 40 -2.77 14.22 -9.21
C CYS A 40 -2.70 15.03 -7.90
N PRO A 41 -3.08 16.32 -7.92
CA PRO A 41 -3.04 17.15 -6.72
C PRO A 41 -4.21 16.83 -5.78
N TYR A 42 -3.93 16.08 -4.73
CA TYR A 42 -4.90 15.77 -3.67
C TYR A 42 -4.22 15.72 -2.29
N PRO A 43 -4.98 15.80 -1.18
CA PRO A 43 -4.42 15.74 0.17
C PRO A 43 -4.01 14.30 0.53
N GLU A 44 -2.81 13.90 0.10
CA GLU A 44 -2.28 12.55 0.33
C GLU A 44 -2.17 12.17 1.82
N LEU A 45 -1.89 13.17 2.66
CA LEU A 45 -1.87 13.05 4.11
C LEU A 45 -3.29 13.22 4.66
N ASP A 46 -3.97 12.09 4.85
CA ASP A 46 -5.38 12.02 5.24
C ASP A 46 -5.63 12.04 6.77
N GLY A 47 -4.57 12.19 7.56
CA GLY A 47 -4.64 12.21 9.02
C GLY A 47 -4.75 10.85 9.70
N ARG A 48 -4.82 9.74 8.94
CA ARG A 48 -5.00 8.38 9.48
C ARG A 48 -3.69 7.62 9.74
N ASP A 49 -2.56 8.22 9.33
CA ASP A 49 -1.23 7.58 9.38
C ASP A 49 -0.75 7.27 10.80
N LEU A 50 -1.24 8.00 11.80
CA LEU A 50 -0.84 7.88 13.20
C LEU A 50 -1.95 7.33 14.12
N ASP A 51 -3.04 6.83 13.55
CA ASP A 51 -4.08 6.17 14.34
C ASP A 51 -3.51 4.94 15.05
N ALA A 52 -4.01 4.65 16.25
CA ALA A 52 -3.50 3.57 17.10
C ALA A 52 -3.53 2.19 16.41
N ASP A 53 -4.55 1.94 15.59
CA ASP A 53 -4.74 0.68 14.87
C ASP A 53 -4.11 0.68 13.46
N THR A 54 -3.44 1.76 13.07
CA THR A 54 -2.76 1.84 11.77
C THR A 54 -1.43 1.07 11.82
N ARG A 55 -1.21 0.22 10.81
CA ARG A 55 0.05 -0.45 10.53
C ARG A 55 0.59 -0.02 9.17
N HIS A 56 1.88 0.24 9.12
CA HIS A 56 2.62 0.51 7.89
C HIS A 56 3.46 -0.71 7.53
N VAL A 57 3.46 -1.07 6.25
CA VAL A 57 4.31 -2.13 5.70
C VAL A 57 5.12 -1.56 4.56
N TRP A 58 6.41 -1.81 4.54
CA TRP A 58 7.28 -1.30 3.49
C TRP A 58 8.43 -2.22 3.15
N ALA A 59 9.00 -1.94 1.99
CA ALA A 59 10.16 -2.61 1.44
C ALA A 59 11.37 -1.68 1.48
N THR A 60 12.47 -2.17 2.03
CA THR A 60 13.74 -1.45 2.09
C THR A 60 14.74 -2.13 1.15
N SER A 61 15.38 -1.36 0.27
CA SER A 61 16.48 -1.84 -0.58
C SER A 61 17.78 -2.03 0.20
N SER A 62 18.74 -2.71 -0.42
CA SER A 62 20.08 -2.97 0.11
C SER A 62 20.82 -1.71 0.58
N ASP A 63 20.54 -0.56 -0.05
CA ASP A 63 21.08 0.76 0.30
C ASP A 63 20.23 1.55 1.31
N GLY A 64 19.22 0.93 1.90
CA GLY A 64 18.40 1.51 2.98
C GLY A 64 17.24 2.40 2.52
N ARG A 65 16.94 2.48 1.22
CA ARG A 65 15.80 3.29 0.72
C ARG A 65 14.49 2.53 0.81
N ILE A 66 13.41 3.23 1.15
CA ILE A 66 12.06 2.68 1.03
C ILE A 66 11.65 2.71 -0.44
N VAL A 67 11.38 1.53 -1.01
CA VAL A 67 11.11 1.34 -2.45
C VAL A 67 9.70 0.82 -2.74
N GLY A 68 8.91 0.56 -1.70
CA GLY A 68 7.50 0.22 -1.81
C GLY A 68 6.83 0.23 -0.45
N CYS A 69 5.55 0.54 -0.40
CA CYS A 69 4.79 0.53 0.85
C CYS A 69 3.31 0.23 0.64
N LEU A 70 2.64 -0.06 1.74
CA LEU A 70 1.20 -0.03 1.91
C LEU A 70 0.85 0.30 3.36
N ARG A 71 -0.41 0.66 3.57
CA ARG A 71 -0.97 0.90 4.90
C ARG A 71 -2.15 -0.04 5.13
N VAL A 72 -2.23 -0.59 6.33
CA VAL A 72 -3.39 -1.32 6.85
C VAL A 72 -3.96 -0.52 8.01
N LEU A 73 -5.26 -0.23 7.99
CA LEU A 73 -5.95 0.42 9.10
C LEU A 73 -7.29 -0.25 9.39
N ARG A 74 -7.92 0.11 10.50
CA ARG A 74 -9.27 -0.31 10.86
C ARG A 74 -10.24 0.84 10.62
N GLU A 75 -11.36 0.56 9.97
CA GLU A 75 -12.46 1.50 9.81
C GLU A 75 -13.39 1.48 11.03
N ASP A 76 -14.27 2.48 11.13
CA ASP A 76 -15.21 2.63 12.25
C ASP A 76 -16.17 1.44 12.40
N ASP A 77 -16.49 0.76 11.29
CA ASP A 77 -17.32 -0.46 11.26
C ASP A 77 -16.54 -1.74 11.61
N GLY A 78 -15.25 -1.62 11.92
CA GLY A 78 -14.37 -2.71 12.29
C GLY A 78 -13.68 -3.42 11.12
N VAL A 79 -14.05 -3.13 9.87
CA VAL A 79 -13.43 -3.73 8.67
C VAL A 79 -12.00 -3.21 8.52
N LEU A 80 -11.08 -4.07 8.08
CA LEU A 80 -9.72 -3.63 7.76
C LEU A 80 -9.67 -3.00 6.37
N ARG A 81 -8.88 -1.94 6.20
CA ARG A 81 -8.63 -1.34 4.89
C ARG A 81 -7.16 -1.42 4.53
N ILE A 82 -6.87 -1.91 3.34
CA ILE A 82 -5.58 -1.74 2.70
C ILE A 82 -5.64 -0.53 1.79
N GLY A 83 -4.67 0.36 1.94
CA GLY A 83 -4.53 1.54 1.09
C GLY A 83 -3.07 1.89 0.87
N ARG A 84 -2.84 2.96 0.08
CA ARG A 84 -1.51 3.51 -0.18
C ARG A 84 -0.51 2.48 -0.70
N VAL A 85 -0.99 1.52 -1.49
CA VAL A 85 -0.16 0.50 -2.12
C VAL A 85 0.62 1.16 -3.27
N CYS A 86 1.92 1.34 -3.09
CA CYS A 86 2.79 1.89 -4.13
C CYS A 86 4.17 1.26 -4.12
N THR A 87 4.82 1.25 -5.28
CA THR A 87 6.23 0.90 -5.44
C THR A 87 6.92 1.98 -6.27
N ALA A 88 8.15 2.32 -5.90
CA ALA A 88 9.02 3.19 -6.67
C ALA A 88 9.15 2.67 -8.10
N ASP A 89 9.26 3.58 -9.07
CA ASP A 89 9.19 3.24 -10.49
C ASP A 89 10.22 2.17 -10.90
N PHE A 90 11.48 2.37 -10.51
CA PHE A 90 12.58 1.44 -10.79
C PHE A 90 12.42 0.06 -10.12
N ALA A 91 11.53 -0.08 -9.13
CA ALA A 91 11.27 -1.33 -8.41
C ALA A 91 10.02 -2.07 -8.91
N ARG A 92 9.29 -1.51 -9.89
CA ARG A 92 8.11 -2.14 -10.50
C ARG A 92 8.49 -3.35 -11.36
N GLY A 93 7.53 -4.25 -11.58
CA GLY A 93 7.76 -5.47 -12.37
C GLY A 93 8.62 -6.56 -11.70
N THR A 94 9.22 -6.27 -10.55
CA THR A 94 10.07 -7.20 -9.78
C THR A 94 9.27 -8.20 -8.92
N GLY A 95 7.94 -8.05 -8.86
CA GLY A 95 7.08 -8.79 -7.94
C GLY A 95 7.00 -8.19 -6.52
N LEU A 96 7.60 -7.02 -6.29
CA LEU A 96 7.63 -6.35 -4.98
C LEU A 96 6.23 -6.08 -4.41
N GLY A 97 5.30 -5.55 -5.21
CA GLY A 97 3.93 -5.30 -4.77
C GLY A 97 3.26 -6.58 -4.24
N GLY A 98 3.55 -7.73 -4.84
CA GLY A 98 3.03 -9.00 -4.36
C GLY A 98 3.62 -9.44 -3.01
N ARG A 99 4.88 -9.08 -2.71
CA ARG A 99 5.50 -9.35 -1.40
C ARG A 99 4.88 -8.48 -0.31
N LEU A 100 4.67 -7.20 -0.59
CA LEU A 100 3.98 -6.28 0.32
C LEU A 100 2.57 -6.79 0.62
N MET A 101 1.79 -7.11 -0.41
CA MET A 101 0.42 -7.61 -0.24
C MET A 101 0.36 -8.92 0.56
N ARG A 102 1.30 -9.86 0.37
CA ARG A 102 1.35 -11.07 1.22
C ARG A 102 1.53 -10.74 2.70
N THR A 103 2.42 -9.80 3.02
CA THR A 103 2.61 -9.34 4.41
C THR A 103 1.34 -8.66 4.93
N ALA A 104 0.64 -7.87 4.10
CA ALA A 104 -0.64 -7.29 4.48
C ALA A 104 -1.72 -8.37 4.74
N MET A 105 -1.76 -9.43 3.95
CA MET A 105 -2.70 -10.55 4.17
C MET A 105 -2.42 -11.31 5.46
N GLU A 106 -1.16 -11.45 5.86
CA GLU A 106 -0.79 -11.99 7.18
C GLU A 106 -1.30 -11.10 8.33
N LEU A 107 -1.25 -9.77 8.16
CA LEU A 107 -1.80 -8.83 9.16
C LEU A 107 -3.32 -8.83 9.20
N VAL A 108 -3.97 -9.01 8.05
CA VAL A 108 -5.44 -9.07 7.93
C VAL A 108 -5.99 -10.38 8.51
N GLY A 109 -5.29 -11.50 8.28
CA GLY A 109 -5.71 -12.83 8.72
C GLY A 109 -7.07 -13.23 8.12
N ASP A 110 -7.97 -13.71 8.98
CA ASP A 110 -9.33 -14.11 8.62
C ASP A 110 -10.34 -12.96 8.72
N SER A 111 -9.88 -11.73 8.96
CA SER A 111 -10.77 -10.56 9.03
C SER A 111 -11.23 -10.15 7.63
N GLU A 112 -12.42 -9.56 7.56
CA GLU A 112 -12.84 -8.84 6.36
C GLU A 112 -11.88 -7.69 6.06
N CYS A 113 -11.60 -7.49 4.77
CA CYS A 113 -10.73 -6.42 4.31
C CYS A 113 -11.26 -5.79 3.02
N VAL A 114 -11.14 -4.48 2.93
CA VAL A 114 -11.49 -3.69 1.75
C VAL A 114 -10.29 -2.91 1.23
N LEU A 115 -10.34 -2.60 -0.06
CA LEU A 115 -9.44 -1.65 -0.71
C LEU A 115 -10.18 -1.00 -1.87
N ASP A 116 -9.76 0.21 -2.23
CA ASP A 116 -10.19 0.84 -3.47
C ASP A 116 -9.08 0.66 -4.50
N ALA A 117 -9.36 -0.13 -5.53
CA ALA A 117 -8.41 -0.45 -6.58
C ALA A 117 -8.65 0.43 -7.80
N GLN A 118 -7.58 0.98 -8.38
CA GLN A 118 -7.62 1.42 -9.76
C GLN A 118 -8.11 0.25 -10.63
N THR A 119 -9.07 0.51 -11.52
CA THR A 119 -9.77 -0.55 -12.29
C THR A 119 -8.81 -1.49 -13.04
N TYR A 120 -7.69 -0.99 -13.55
CA TYR A 120 -6.67 -1.81 -14.21
C TYR A 120 -5.90 -2.75 -13.25
N ALA A 121 -5.87 -2.45 -11.95
CA ALA A 121 -5.17 -3.21 -10.92
C ALA A 121 -6.05 -4.29 -10.25
N THR A 122 -7.34 -4.37 -10.61
CA THR A 122 -8.28 -5.37 -10.07
C THR A 122 -7.76 -6.81 -10.19
N GLY A 123 -7.20 -7.17 -11.34
CA GLY A 123 -6.60 -8.50 -11.57
C GLY A 123 -5.36 -8.78 -10.72
N PHE A 124 -4.68 -7.75 -10.21
CA PHE A 124 -3.60 -7.92 -9.23
C PHE A 124 -4.16 -8.27 -7.85
N TYR A 125 -5.19 -7.55 -7.38
CA TYR A 125 -5.81 -7.78 -6.07
C TYR A 125 -6.63 -9.07 -6.01
N ALA A 126 -7.23 -9.49 -7.13
CA ALA A 126 -7.94 -10.76 -7.23
C ALA A 126 -7.06 -11.98 -6.87
N LYS A 127 -5.74 -11.91 -7.07
CA LYS A 127 -4.78 -12.95 -6.67
C LYS A 127 -4.70 -13.16 -5.15
N PHE A 128 -5.20 -12.20 -4.37
CA PHE A 128 -5.23 -12.21 -2.91
C PHE A 128 -6.65 -12.46 -2.37
N GLY A 129 -7.60 -12.84 -3.23
CA GLY A 129 -8.98 -13.16 -2.82
C GLY A 129 -9.90 -11.94 -2.70
N PHE A 130 -9.51 -10.79 -3.24
CA PHE A 130 -10.40 -9.64 -3.34
C PHE A 130 -11.34 -9.77 -4.54
N GLU A 131 -12.61 -9.46 -4.35
CA GLU A 131 -13.63 -9.42 -5.38
C GLU A 131 -14.19 -8.00 -5.52
N PRO A 132 -14.50 -7.52 -6.74
CA PRO A 132 -15.14 -6.21 -6.91
C PRO A 132 -16.48 -6.12 -6.17
N GLU A 133 -16.74 -4.98 -5.53
CA GLU A 133 -17.97 -4.65 -4.81
C GLU A 133 -18.49 -3.29 -5.27
N GLY A 134 -19.72 -3.25 -5.78
CA GLY A 134 -20.36 -2.00 -6.21
C GLY A 134 -19.99 -1.55 -7.62
N GLU A 135 -20.16 -0.24 -7.87
CA GLU A 135 -19.93 0.39 -9.16
C GLU A 135 -18.54 1.04 -9.24
N VAL A 136 -18.04 1.24 -10.46
CA VAL A 136 -16.82 2.03 -10.70
C VAL A 136 -17.11 3.49 -10.36
N PHE A 137 -16.21 4.13 -9.62
CA PHE A 137 -16.25 5.54 -9.30
C PHE A 137 -14.95 6.24 -9.72
N LEU A 138 -14.98 7.57 -9.76
CA LEU A 138 -13.79 8.38 -10.03
C LEU A 138 -13.23 8.88 -8.71
N GLU A 139 -11.96 8.58 -8.44
CA GLU A 139 -11.17 9.19 -7.38
C GLU A 139 -10.09 10.02 -8.06
N ASP A 140 -10.18 11.34 -7.88
CA ASP A 140 -9.30 12.33 -8.53
C ASP A 140 -9.12 12.15 -10.05
N GLY A 141 -10.21 11.77 -10.72
CA GLY A 141 -10.24 11.56 -12.18
C GLY A 141 -9.76 10.19 -12.64
N ILE A 142 -9.31 9.33 -11.72
CA ILE A 142 -8.85 7.97 -12.00
C ILE A 142 -9.98 6.97 -11.69
N PRO A 143 -10.35 6.08 -12.62
CA PRO A 143 -11.38 5.07 -12.38
C PRO A 143 -10.95 4.03 -11.33
N HIS A 144 -11.70 3.97 -10.23
CA HIS A 144 -11.53 3.05 -9.12
C HIS A 144 -12.76 2.17 -8.93
N ILE A 145 -12.58 1.05 -8.25
CA ILE A 145 -13.66 0.18 -7.78
C ILE A 145 -13.29 -0.36 -6.41
N THR A 146 -14.26 -0.38 -5.49
CA THR A 146 -14.07 -1.02 -4.20
C THR A 146 -13.93 -2.53 -4.43
N MET A 147 -12.99 -3.15 -3.74
CA MET A 147 -12.84 -4.60 -3.71
C MET A 147 -12.85 -5.07 -2.26
N ARG A 148 -13.51 -6.20 -2.01
CA ARG A 148 -13.65 -6.79 -0.68
C ARG A 148 -13.13 -8.22 -0.68
N ARG A 149 -12.46 -8.58 0.41
CA ARG A 149 -12.13 -9.95 0.81
C ARG A 149 -12.91 -10.26 2.09
N ARG A 150 -13.62 -11.38 2.09
CA ARG A 150 -14.39 -11.89 3.23
C ARG A 150 -13.71 -13.11 3.85
#